data_AF-D8RFT8-F1
#
_entry.id   AF-D8RFT8-F1
#
_cell.length_a   1.000
_cell.length_b   1.000
_cell.length_c   1.000
_cell.angle_alpha   90.00
_cell.angle_beta   90.00
_cell.angle_gamma   90.00
#
_symmetry.space_group_name_H-M   'P 1'
#
loop_
_entity.id
_entity.type
_entity.pdbx_description
1 polymer ?
#
loop_
_entity_poly.entity_id
_entity_poly.type
_entity_poly.pdbx_seq_one_letter_code
_entity_poly.pdbx_strand_id
1 'polypeptide(L)'
;MTVVFVIDTSASMNQRCSNGLSLLDCAKSAVEHFVKLRLRDITWHKSDRYLLVTCEEGVNAIKVVDKYPFVNFTRALKSIEAHDLTEIGTSLQLVLDYLHLHRLVNDTEKYGQGRNPIHIEPTTIILLTDGTELTSKAGVLKTIVPNGPAPAGGELAAKPYRWDQRVFAIVLR
;
A
#
# COMPACT_ATOMS: atom_id res chain seq x y z
N MET A 1 3.78 12.49 6.61
CA MET A 1 4.21 11.61 5.47
C MET A 1 3.10 10.62 5.17
N THR A 2 2.98 10.08 3.95
CA THR A 2 2.00 9.02 3.67
C THR A 2 2.68 7.66 3.81
N VAL A 3 2.13 6.76 4.64
CA VAL A 3 2.58 5.37 4.72
C VAL A 3 1.46 4.48 4.19
N VAL A 4 1.77 3.66 3.21
CA VAL A 4 0.81 2.72 2.61
C VAL A 4 1.23 1.32 2.99
N PHE A 5 0.35 0.60 3.67
CA PHE A 5 0.50 -0.83 3.92
C PHE A 5 -0.30 -1.58 2.86
N VAL A 6 0.40 -2.28 1.98
CA VAL A 6 -0.20 -3.23 1.04
C VAL A 6 -0.03 -4.61 1.67
N ILE A 7 -1.13 -5.18 2.14
CA ILE A 7 -1.14 -6.51 2.74
C ILE A 7 -1.66 -7.48 1.70
N ASP A 8 -0.87 -8.51 1.45
CA ASP A 8 -1.32 -9.68 0.72
C ASP A 8 -2.43 -10.38 1.53
N THR A 9 -3.62 -10.43 0.95
CA THR A 9 -4.81 -11.08 1.53
C THR A 9 -5.16 -12.37 0.79
N SER A 10 -4.20 -12.91 0.05
CA SER A 10 -4.40 -14.14 -0.69
C SER A 10 -4.62 -15.35 0.22
N ALA A 11 -5.28 -16.37 -0.30
CA ALA A 11 -5.51 -17.61 0.45
C ALA A 11 -4.23 -18.29 0.95
N SER A 12 -3.09 -18.09 0.29
CA SER A 12 -1.79 -18.64 0.70
C SER A 12 -1.23 -17.99 1.97
N MET A 13 -1.70 -16.80 2.34
CA MET A 13 -1.38 -16.15 3.62
C MET A 13 -1.99 -16.85 4.85
N ASN A 14 -2.84 -17.86 4.65
CA ASN A 14 -3.32 -18.74 5.72
C ASN A 14 -2.31 -19.82 6.16
N GLN A 15 -1.15 -19.92 5.50
CA GLN A 15 -0.08 -20.82 5.94
C GLN A 15 0.33 -20.52 7.38
N ARG A 16 0.58 -21.59 8.15
CA ARG A 16 0.94 -21.48 9.56
C ARG A 16 2.45 -21.40 9.74
N CYS A 17 2.87 -20.42 10.52
CA CYS A 17 4.23 -20.30 11.02
C CYS A 17 4.50 -21.33 12.13
N SER A 18 5.78 -21.50 12.50
CA SER A 18 6.21 -22.38 13.60
C SER A 18 5.60 -22.03 14.97
N ASN A 19 5.18 -20.77 15.15
CA ASN A 19 4.50 -20.27 16.34
C ASN A 19 2.97 -20.56 16.35
N GLY A 20 2.44 -21.20 15.31
CA GLY A 20 1.02 -21.55 15.19
C GLY A 20 0.12 -20.44 14.62
N LEU A 21 0.64 -19.23 14.40
CA LEU A 21 -0.08 -18.11 13.78
C LEU A 21 -0.07 -18.21 12.25
N SER A 22 -1.05 -17.61 11.58
CA SER A 22 -1.01 -17.46 10.12
C SER A 22 0.01 -16.39 9.69
N LEU A 23 0.48 -16.46 8.44
CA LEU A 23 1.31 -15.38 7.87
C LEU A 23 0.58 -14.04 7.89
N LEU A 24 -0.74 -14.03 7.67
CA LEU A 24 -1.56 -12.83 7.79
C LEU A 24 -1.56 -12.25 9.22
N ASP A 25 -1.63 -13.10 10.25
CA ASP A 25 -1.56 -12.64 11.64
C ASP A 25 -0.18 -12.05 11.96
N CYS A 26 0.89 -12.66 11.45
CA CYS A 26 2.23 -12.11 11.53
C CYS A 26 2.33 -10.75 10.83
N ALA A 27 1.74 -10.59 9.64
CA ALA A 27 1.68 -9.34 8.91
C ALA A 27 0.93 -8.25 9.71
N LYS A 28 -0.25 -8.56 10.24
CA LYS A 28 -1.03 -7.65 11.09
C LYS A 28 -0.25 -7.23 12.32
N SER A 29 0.40 -8.18 12.99
CA SER A 29 1.23 -7.90 14.17
C SER A 29 2.42 -6.99 13.85
N ALA A 30 3.09 -7.20 12.71
CA ALA A 30 4.19 -6.35 12.25
C ALA A 30 3.71 -4.92 11.97
N VAL A 31 2.55 -4.75 11.31
CA VAL A 31 1.95 -3.44 11.05
C VAL A 31 1.56 -2.74 12.36
N GLU A 32 0.91 -3.45 13.29
CA GLU A 32 0.60 -2.87 14.61
C GLU A 32 1.85 -2.45 15.37
N HIS A 33 2.91 -3.25 15.32
CA HIS A 33 4.18 -2.93 15.97
C HIS A 33 4.84 -1.71 15.33
N PHE A 34 4.85 -1.62 14.00
CA PHE A 34 5.34 -0.45 13.27
C PHE A 34 4.60 0.82 13.69
N VAL A 35 3.25 0.77 13.72
CA VAL A 35 2.42 1.90 14.12
C VAL A 35 2.73 2.32 15.56
N LYS A 36 2.84 1.36 16.50
CA LYS A 36 3.20 1.63 17.90
C LYS A 36 4.58 2.26 18.05
N LEU A 37 5.57 1.78 17.32
CA LEU A 37 6.91 2.37 17.31
C LEU A 37 6.89 3.79 16.74
N ARG A 38 6.17 4.00 15.64
CA ARG A 38 6.05 5.31 14.99
C ARG A 38 5.35 6.34 15.88
N LEU A 39 4.38 5.91 16.69
CA LEU A 39 3.72 6.77 17.68
C LEU A 39 4.65 7.25 18.82
N ARG A 40 5.79 6.59 19.05
CA ARG A 40 6.80 7.05 20.02
C ARG A 40 7.59 8.26 19.50
N ASP A 41 7.61 8.48 18.18
CA ASP A 41 8.24 9.66 17.57
C ASP A 41 7.33 10.87 17.77
N ILE A 42 7.67 11.72 18.75
CA ILE A 42 6.85 12.85 19.20
C ILE A 42 6.68 13.92 18.10
N THR A 43 7.59 13.98 17.13
CA THR A 43 7.67 15.09 16.17
C THR A 43 6.79 14.87 14.94
N TRP A 44 6.77 13.65 14.40
CA TRP A 44 6.19 13.42 13.05
C TRP A 44 4.88 12.63 13.04
N HIS A 45 4.53 11.91 14.12
CA HIS A 45 3.40 10.97 14.12
C HIS A 45 2.03 11.62 13.84
N LYS A 46 1.81 12.89 14.23
CA LYS A 46 0.53 13.60 13.98
C LYS A 46 0.35 14.03 12.53
N SER A 47 1.44 14.12 11.77
CA SER A 47 1.43 14.50 10.36
C SER A 47 1.33 13.30 9.41
N ASP A 48 1.36 12.09 9.96
CA ASP A 48 1.34 10.87 9.17
C ASP A 48 -0.09 10.46 8.79
N ARG A 49 -0.23 9.98 7.57
CA ARG A 49 -1.46 9.42 7.02
C ARG A 49 -1.18 7.97 6.66
N TYR A 50 -2.00 7.06 7.18
CA TYR A 50 -1.88 5.63 6.91
C TYR A 50 -2.96 5.18 5.94
N LEU A 51 -2.52 4.51 4.89
CA LEU A 51 -3.38 3.78 3.97
C LEU A 51 -3.22 2.29 4.22
N LEU A 52 -4.34 1.58 4.23
CA LEU A 52 -4.39 0.13 4.25
C LEU A 52 -5.00 -0.36 2.95
N VAL A 53 -4.25 -1.19 2.23
CA VAL A 53 -4.64 -1.75 0.94
C VAL A 53 -4.47 -3.26 0.99
N THR A 54 -5.42 -3.96 0.37
CA THR A 54 -5.53 -5.42 0.28
C THR A 54 -5.47 -5.86 -1.18
N CYS A 55 -5.36 -7.17 -1.42
CA CYS A 55 -5.33 -7.73 -2.78
C CYS A 55 -6.72 -8.02 -3.38
N GLU A 56 -7.77 -7.42 -2.80
CA GLU A 56 -9.12 -7.50 -3.34
C GLU A 56 -9.22 -6.79 -4.70
N GLU A 57 -10.20 -7.20 -5.50
CA GLU A 57 -10.45 -6.60 -6.80
C GLU A 57 -11.25 -5.28 -6.67
N GLY A 58 -10.82 -4.26 -7.42
CA GLY A 58 -11.55 -3.00 -7.57
C GLY A 58 -11.31 -2.00 -6.45
N VAL A 59 -12.27 -1.07 -6.26
CA VAL A 59 -12.12 0.08 -5.36
C VAL A 59 -12.07 -0.33 -3.88
N ASN A 60 -12.62 -1.50 -3.56
CA ASN A 60 -12.66 -2.04 -2.19
C ASN A 60 -11.29 -2.49 -1.68
N ALA A 61 -10.29 -2.58 -2.57
CA ALA A 61 -8.92 -2.89 -2.22
C ALA A 61 -8.33 -1.87 -1.23
N ILE A 62 -8.65 -0.56 -1.37
CA ILE A 62 -8.34 0.45 -0.35
C ILE A 62 -9.36 0.34 0.76
N LYS A 63 -8.92 -0.19 1.90
CA LYS A 63 -9.79 -0.40 3.07
C LYS A 63 -10.00 0.85 3.88
N VAL A 64 -8.93 1.62 4.06
CA VAL A 64 -9.00 2.85 4.86
C VAL A 64 -7.83 3.76 4.55
N VAL A 65 -8.14 5.06 4.60
CA VAL A 65 -7.20 6.17 4.67
C VAL A 65 -7.45 6.83 6.01
N ASP A 66 -6.51 6.74 6.95
CA ASP A 66 -6.68 7.30 8.30
C ASP A 66 -5.55 8.24 8.66
N LYS A 67 -5.86 9.19 9.53
CA LYS A 67 -4.89 10.08 10.18
C LYS A 67 -4.91 9.81 11.68
N TYR A 68 -3.96 10.35 12.42
CA TYR A 68 -3.97 10.27 13.87
C TYR A 68 -5.36 10.69 14.41
N PRO A 69 -6.04 9.89 15.26
CA PRO A 69 -5.51 8.81 16.13
C PRO A 69 -5.53 7.37 15.57
N PHE A 70 -5.69 7.14 14.27
CA PHE A 70 -5.59 5.82 13.60
C PHE A 70 -6.61 4.75 14.08
N VAL A 71 -7.78 5.18 14.55
CA VAL A 71 -8.83 4.30 15.08
C VAL A 71 -9.45 3.44 13.98
N ASN A 72 -9.73 4.04 12.81
CA ASN A 72 -10.32 3.33 11.69
C ASN A 72 -9.28 2.41 11.03
N PHE A 73 -8.01 2.84 11.00
CA PHE A 73 -6.89 2.02 10.55
C PHE A 73 -6.78 0.73 11.37
N THR A 74 -6.76 0.85 12.70
CA THR A 74 -6.64 -0.32 13.58
C THR A 74 -7.85 -1.25 13.48
N ARG A 75 -9.06 -0.68 13.31
CA ARG A 75 -10.28 -1.47 13.11
C ARG A 75 -10.21 -2.26 11.80
N ALA A 76 -9.86 -1.59 10.69
CA ALA A 76 -9.76 -2.22 9.38
C ALA A 76 -8.65 -3.28 9.33
N LEU A 77 -7.50 -3.04 9.97
CA LEU A 77 -6.41 -4.00 10.03
C LEU A 77 -6.85 -5.33 10.68
N LYS A 78 -7.67 -5.24 11.74
CA LYS A 78 -8.19 -6.42 12.44
C LYS A 78 -9.21 -7.20 11.60
N SER A 79 -10.01 -6.51 10.79
CA SER A 79 -11.06 -7.13 9.98
C SER A 79 -10.58 -7.78 8.68
N ILE A 80 -9.31 -7.65 8.30
CA ILE A 80 -8.78 -8.27 7.08
C ILE A 80 -8.77 -9.80 7.23
N GLU A 81 -9.17 -10.51 6.18
CA GLU A 81 -9.16 -11.98 6.12
C GLU A 81 -8.44 -12.45 4.85
N ALA A 82 -7.75 -13.60 4.93
CA ALA A 82 -6.99 -14.15 3.81
C ALA A 82 -7.89 -15.06 2.96
N HIS A 83 -8.42 -14.53 1.86
CA HIS A 83 -9.35 -15.25 0.98
C HIS A 83 -9.19 -14.91 -0.52
N ASP A 84 -8.38 -13.90 -0.85
CA ASP A 84 -8.27 -13.35 -2.20
C ASP A 84 -7.28 -14.13 -3.08
N LEU A 85 -7.12 -13.67 -4.32
CA LEU A 85 -6.00 -14.01 -5.19
C LEU A 85 -4.82 -13.06 -4.94
N THR A 86 -3.62 -13.43 -5.37
CA THR A 86 -2.41 -12.60 -5.23
C THR A 86 -2.33 -11.50 -6.31
N GLU A 87 -3.37 -10.65 -6.41
CA GLU A 87 -3.43 -9.52 -7.34
C GLU A 87 -2.68 -8.27 -6.82
N ILE A 88 -1.39 -8.46 -6.51
CA ILE A 88 -0.53 -7.39 -5.97
C ILE A 88 -0.34 -6.25 -7.01
N GLY A 89 -0.30 -6.59 -8.30
CA GLY A 89 -0.08 -5.61 -9.37
C GLY A 89 -1.23 -4.60 -9.51
N THR A 90 -2.48 -5.07 -9.46
CA THR A 90 -3.67 -4.21 -9.52
C THR A 90 -3.79 -3.35 -8.26
N SER A 91 -3.50 -3.94 -7.10
CA SER A 91 -3.47 -3.25 -5.80
C SER A 91 -2.44 -2.12 -5.76
N LEU A 92 -1.22 -2.39 -6.25
CA LEU A 92 -0.17 -1.37 -6.36
C LEU A 92 -0.54 -0.28 -7.36
N GLN A 93 -1.13 -0.63 -8.50
CA GLN A 93 -1.60 0.36 -9.48
C GLN A 93 -2.60 1.32 -8.83
N LEU A 94 -3.60 0.79 -8.14
CA LEU A 94 -4.62 1.56 -7.45
C LEU A 94 -4.03 2.48 -6.37
N VAL A 95 -3.02 2.02 -5.63
CA VAL A 95 -2.25 2.86 -4.69
C VAL A 95 -1.57 4.01 -5.42
N LEU A 96 -0.86 3.72 -6.51
CA LEU A 96 -0.13 4.75 -7.27
C LEU A 96 -1.08 5.77 -7.89
N ASP A 97 -2.24 5.34 -8.38
CA ASP A 97 -3.28 6.21 -8.93
C ASP A 97 -3.89 7.11 -7.85
N TYR A 98 -4.19 6.55 -6.67
CA TYR A 98 -4.66 7.34 -5.53
C TYR A 98 -3.64 8.43 -5.14
N LEU A 99 -2.35 8.07 -5.06
CA LEU A 99 -1.29 9.00 -4.71
C LEU A 99 -1.09 10.07 -5.78
N HIS A 100 -1.19 9.72 -7.07
CA HIS A 100 -1.12 10.68 -8.18
C HIS A 100 -2.24 11.72 -8.11
N LEU A 101 -3.49 11.28 -7.93
CA LEU A 101 -4.63 12.19 -7.80
C LEU A 101 -4.46 13.14 -6.60
N HIS A 102 -3.95 12.64 -5.49
CA HIS A 102 -3.71 13.47 -4.32
C HIS A 102 -2.64 14.55 -4.56
N ARG A 103 -1.61 14.25 -5.35
CA ARG A 103 -0.57 15.23 -5.75
C ARG A 103 -1.12 16.30 -6.68
N LEU A 104 -2.04 15.95 -7.58
CA LEU A 104 -2.73 16.92 -8.43
C LEU A 104 -3.60 17.86 -7.60
N VAL A 105 -4.37 17.32 -6.65
CA VAL A 105 -5.24 18.12 -5.77
C VAL A 105 -4.43 19.06 -4.87
N ASN A 106 -3.27 18.61 -4.37
CA ASN A 106 -2.40 19.41 -3.51
C ASN A 106 -1.41 20.31 -4.25
N ASP A 107 -1.54 20.41 -5.57
CA ASP A 107 -0.69 21.25 -6.42
C ASP A 107 0.82 20.93 -6.24
N THR A 108 1.12 19.65 -5.97
CA THR A 108 2.48 19.14 -5.81
C THR A 108 3.19 18.95 -7.13
N GLU A 109 2.44 18.68 -8.20
CA GLU A 109 2.96 18.53 -9.54
C GLU A 109 2.42 19.61 -10.45
N LYS A 110 3.24 20.64 -10.68
CA LYS A 110 2.91 21.77 -11.55
C LYS A 110 3.45 21.53 -12.95
N TYR A 111 2.75 20.72 -13.73
CA TYR A 111 3.08 20.52 -15.14
C TYR A 111 3.09 21.88 -15.87
N GLY A 112 4.18 22.16 -16.60
CA GLY A 112 4.38 23.44 -17.31
C GLY A 112 5.05 24.56 -16.51
N GLN A 113 5.26 24.44 -15.20
CA GLN A 113 5.94 25.46 -14.36
C GLN A 113 7.33 25.01 -13.87
N GLY A 114 7.89 23.96 -14.45
CA GLY A 114 9.11 23.32 -13.98
C GLY A 114 8.89 22.41 -12.77
N ARG A 115 9.97 21.82 -12.25
CA ARG A 115 9.92 20.93 -11.07
C ARG A 115 10.45 21.68 -9.86
N ASN A 116 9.69 21.67 -8.76
CA ASN A 116 10.12 22.21 -7.48
C ASN A 116 10.50 21.07 -6.52
N PRO A 117 11.79 20.88 -6.16
CA PRO A 117 12.22 19.82 -5.27
C PRO A 117 11.72 19.94 -3.82
N ILE A 118 11.26 21.12 -3.41
CA ILE A 118 10.80 21.38 -2.03
C ILE A 118 9.36 20.92 -1.84
N HIS A 119 8.55 20.94 -2.91
CA HIS A 119 7.16 20.52 -2.85
C HIS A 119 7.08 19.01 -3.01
N ILE A 120 7.23 18.30 -1.89
CA ILE A 120 7.21 16.84 -1.83
C ILE A 120 6.00 16.31 -1.09
N GLU A 121 5.55 15.13 -1.51
CA GLU A 121 4.61 14.32 -0.75
C GLU A 121 5.26 12.96 -0.47
N PRO A 122 6.17 12.89 0.52
CA PRO A 122 6.95 11.70 0.78
C PRO A 122 6.03 10.54 1.11
N THR A 123 6.21 9.44 0.38
CA THR A 123 5.35 8.26 0.51
C THR A 123 6.17 6.99 0.61
N THR A 124 5.86 6.18 1.61
CA THR A 124 6.46 4.88 1.83
C THR A 124 5.40 3.80 1.65
N ILE A 125 5.57 2.95 0.65
CA ILE A 125 4.73 1.78 0.39
C ILE A 125 5.43 0.56 0.96
N ILE A 126 4.77 -0.17 1.84
CA ILE A 126 5.27 -1.39 2.47
C ILE A 126 4.36 -2.53 2.03
N LEU A 127 4.90 -3.41 1.19
CA LEU A 127 4.24 -4.64 0.75
C LEU A 127 4.59 -5.77 1.72
N LEU A 128 3.58 -6.42 2.28
CA LEU A 128 3.73 -7.64 3.08
C LEU A 128 3.11 -8.81 2.32
N THR A 129 3.90 -9.83 2.00
CA THR A 129 3.47 -11.00 1.21
C THR A 129 4.20 -12.27 1.68
N ASP A 130 3.68 -13.43 1.32
CA ASP A 130 4.32 -14.75 1.55
C ASP A 130 5.42 -15.09 0.52
N GLY A 131 5.53 -14.28 -0.54
CA GLY A 131 6.52 -14.47 -1.61
C GLY A 131 6.29 -15.73 -2.44
N THR A 132 5.05 -16.25 -2.46
CA THR A 132 4.63 -17.36 -3.34
C THR A 132 4.33 -16.86 -4.75
N GLU A 133 3.80 -17.73 -5.61
CA GLU A 133 3.48 -17.39 -6.99
C GLU A 133 2.34 -16.37 -7.09
N LEU A 134 2.44 -15.44 -8.04
CA LEU A 134 1.43 -14.41 -8.26
C LEU A 134 0.27 -15.01 -9.05
N THR A 135 -0.83 -15.30 -8.38
CA THR A 135 -2.07 -15.82 -8.94
C THR A 135 -2.99 -14.68 -9.33
N SER A 136 -3.59 -14.81 -10.51
CA SER A 136 -4.63 -13.92 -11.03
C SER A 136 -5.73 -14.79 -11.66
N LYS A 137 -6.88 -14.19 -11.99
CA LYS A 137 -7.92 -14.90 -12.76
C LYS A 137 -7.43 -15.48 -14.09
N ALA A 138 -6.38 -14.90 -14.68
CA ALA A 138 -5.76 -15.35 -15.93
C ALA A 138 -4.70 -16.45 -15.74
N GLY A 139 -4.46 -16.87 -14.50
CA GLY A 139 -3.44 -17.85 -14.12
C GLY A 139 -2.27 -17.23 -13.36
N VAL A 140 -1.14 -17.95 -13.36
CA VAL A 140 0.07 -17.56 -12.63
C VAL A 140 0.90 -16.58 -13.44
N LEU A 141 1.15 -15.41 -12.87
CA LEU A 141 2.00 -14.35 -13.41
C LEU A 141 3.43 -14.49 -12.88
N LYS A 142 4.40 -14.20 -13.75
CA LYS A 142 5.83 -14.19 -13.39
C LYS A 142 6.34 -12.82 -12.96
N THR A 143 5.57 -11.76 -13.22
CA THR A 143 6.00 -10.39 -13.00
C THR A 143 4.84 -9.54 -12.53
N ILE A 144 5.09 -8.71 -11.53
CA ILE A 144 4.15 -7.70 -11.04
C ILE A 144 4.14 -6.57 -12.06
N VAL A 145 3.09 -6.49 -12.86
CA VAL A 145 2.88 -5.38 -13.79
C VAL A 145 1.62 -4.62 -13.36
N PRO A 146 1.74 -3.32 -13.03
CA PRO A 146 0.59 -2.47 -12.81
C PRO A 146 -0.19 -2.32 -14.12
N ASN A 147 -1.35 -2.99 -14.24
CA ASN A 147 -2.13 -3.11 -15.48
C ASN A 147 -3.52 -2.46 -15.36
N GLY A 148 -3.58 -1.24 -14.80
CA GLY A 148 -4.83 -0.48 -14.65
C GLY A 148 -4.99 0.63 -15.70
N PRO A 149 -6.21 1.18 -15.85
CA PRO A 149 -6.43 2.35 -16.68
C PRO A 149 -5.60 3.53 -16.15
N ALA A 150 -5.05 4.35 -17.05
CA ALA A 150 -4.31 5.53 -16.64
C ALA A 150 -5.23 6.49 -15.85
N PRO A 151 -4.78 7.02 -14.70
CA PRO A 151 -5.55 8.00 -13.95
C PRO A 151 -5.61 9.31 -14.72
N ALA A 152 -6.55 10.19 -14.36
CA ALA A 152 -6.65 11.52 -14.95
C ALA A 152 -5.31 12.29 -14.82
N GLY A 153 -4.82 12.87 -15.91
CA GLY A 153 -3.52 13.55 -15.94
C GLY A 153 -2.31 12.61 -15.87
N GLY A 154 -2.53 11.29 -15.91
CA GLY A 154 -1.48 10.28 -15.90
C GLY A 154 -0.64 10.32 -17.18
N GLU A 155 -1.19 10.80 -18.29
CA GLU A 155 -0.49 10.99 -19.57
C GLU A 155 0.67 11.98 -19.49
N LEU A 156 0.64 12.88 -18.49
CA LEU A 156 1.70 13.85 -18.25
C LEU A 156 2.93 13.22 -17.58
N ALA A 157 2.83 11.95 -17.18
CA ALA A 157 3.91 11.18 -16.58
C ALA A 157 4.19 9.89 -17.34
N ALA A 158 5.46 9.65 -17.68
CA ALA A 158 5.86 8.42 -18.40
C ALA A 158 5.76 7.14 -17.56
N LYS A 159 5.67 7.25 -16.23
CA LYS A 159 5.66 6.12 -15.28
C LYS A 159 4.59 6.36 -14.20
N PRO A 160 4.04 5.31 -13.58
CA PRO A 160 2.99 5.45 -12.56
C PRO A 160 3.53 5.97 -11.21
N TYR A 161 4.82 5.80 -10.93
CA TYR A 161 5.45 6.24 -9.68
C TYR A 161 6.11 7.63 -9.79
N ARG A 162 6.41 8.23 -8.63
CA ARG A 162 7.11 9.52 -8.47
C ARG A 162 8.42 9.40 -7.70
N TRP A 163 9.26 10.44 -7.80
CA TRP A 163 10.65 10.42 -7.34
C TRP A 163 10.81 10.31 -5.81
N ASP A 164 9.79 10.74 -5.07
CA ASP A 164 9.67 10.76 -3.61
C ASP A 164 8.81 9.61 -3.05
N GLN A 165 8.41 8.66 -3.91
CA GLN A 165 7.76 7.42 -3.52
C GLN A 165 8.82 6.31 -3.35
N ARG A 166 8.75 5.60 -2.24
CA ARG A 166 9.64 4.46 -1.92
C ARG A 166 8.80 3.21 -1.68
N VAL A 167 9.23 2.09 -2.25
CA VAL A 167 8.57 0.79 -2.10
C VAL A 167 9.52 -0.14 -1.36
N PHE A 168 9.02 -0.74 -0.30
CA PHE A 168 9.69 -1.79 0.47
C PHE A 168 8.82 -3.04 0.41
N ALA A 169 9.46 -4.20 0.29
CA ALA A 169 8.78 -5.48 0.32
C ALA A 169 9.32 -6.31 1.50
N ILE A 170 8.40 -6.90 2.25
CA ILE A 170 8.67 -7.81 3.35
C ILE A 170 8.04 -9.15 2.95
N VAL A 171 8.91 -10.13 2.72
CA VAL A 171 8.50 -11.51 2.47
C VAL A 171 8.51 -12.25 3.81
N LEU A 172 7.35 -12.77 4.20
CA LEU A 172 7.15 -13.50 5.44
C LEU A 172 7.44 -14.99 5.17
N ARG A 173 8.69 -15.40 5.33
CA ARG A 173 9.16 -16.80 5.25
C ARG A 173 10.01 -17.16 6.45
#